data_AF-A0A5K0Y5I7-F1
#
_entry.id   AF-A0A5K0Y5I7-F1
#
_cell.length_a   1.000
_cell.length_b   1.000
_cell.length_c   1.000
_cell.angle_alpha   90.00
_cell.angle_beta   90.00
_cell.angle_gamma   90.00
#
_symmetry.space_group_name_H-M   'P 1'
#
loop_
_entity.id
_entity.type
_entity.pdbx_description
1 polymer ?
#
loop_
_entity_poly.entity_id
_entity_poly.type
_entity_poly.pdbx_seq_one_letter_code
_entity_poly.pdbx_strand_id
1 'polypeptide(L)' 'DLQKATRNFTTLIGQGAFGPVYKAQVPSGETVAVKVLAENSKQGEKEFETE' A
#
# COMPACT_ATOMS: atom_id res chain seq x y z
N ASP A 1 8.71 -4.67 8.51
CA ASP A 1 9.34 -4.75 7.17
C ASP A 1 8.74 -3.82 6.12
N LEU A 2 7.41 -3.79 5.93
CA LEU A 2 6.75 -2.90 4.96
C LEU A 2 7.13 -1.43 5.11
N GLN A 3 7.13 -0.92 6.35
CA GLN A 3 7.51 0.47 6.62
C GLN A 3 8.95 0.78 6.16
N LYS A 4 9.89 -0.15 6.31
CA LYS A 4 11.27 0.03 5.80
C LYS A 4 11.31 -0.03 4.28
N ALA A 5 10.58 -0.98 3.69
CA ALA A 5 10.49 -1.15 2.24
C ALA A 5 9.84 0.07 1.55
N THR A 6 8.83 0.68 2.16
CA THR A 6 8.15 1.91 1.69
C THR A 6 8.85 3.21 2.13
N ARG A 7 10.01 3.13 2.78
CA ARG A 7 10.74 4.27 3.34
C ARG A 7 9.86 5.15 4.26
N ASN A 8 9.08 4.52 5.11
CA ASN A 8 8.05 5.12 5.97
C ASN A 8 6.88 5.72 5.19
N PHE A 9 6.42 5.03 4.12
CA PHE A 9 5.28 5.45 3.30
C PHE A 9 5.45 6.87 2.72
N THR A 10 6.68 7.25 2.36
CA THR A 10 6.97 8.60 1.86
C THR A 10 6.62 8.78 0.40
N THR A 11 6.72 7.71 -0.39
CA THR A 11 6.57 7.78 -1.85
C THR A 11 5.19 7.29 -2.26
N LEU A 12 4.21 8.19 -2.23
CA LEU A 12 2.87 7.95 -2.77
C LEU A 12 2.96 7.86 -4.30
N ILE A 13 2.39 6.79 -4.86
CA ILE A 13 2.32 6.56 -6.31
C ILE A 13 0.87 6.52 -6.82
N GLY A 14 -0.10 6.48 -5.93
CA GLY A 14 -1.52 6.56 -6.28
C GLY A 14 -2.40 6.71 -5.05
N GLN A 15 -3.63 7.18 -5.24
CA GLN A 15 -4.64 7.24 -4.20
C GLN A 15 -6.00 6.93 -4.82
N GLY A 16 -6.72 5.97 -4.24
CA GLY A 16 -8.05 5.58 -4.68
C GLY A 16 -9.03 5.49 -3.52
N ALA A 17 -10.25 5.01 -3.82
CA ALA A 17 -11.33 4.85 -2.83
C ALA A 17 -10.93 3.96 -1.63
N PHE A 18 -10.01 3.03 -1.83
CA PHE A 18 -9.52 2.10 -0.80
C PHE A 18 -8.38 2.66 0.05
N GLY A 19 -7.76 3.76 -0.40
CA GLY A 19 -6.65 4.38 0.30
C GLY A 19 -5.42 4.62 -0.59
N PRO A 20 -4.32 5.07 0.02
CA PRO A 20 -3.08 5.39 -0.67
C PRO A 20 -2.30 4.14 -1.10
N VAL A 21 -1.57 4.27 -2.21
CA VAL A 21 -0.64 3.28 -2.75
C VAL A 21 0.76 3.86 -2.73
N TYR A 22 1.71 3.15 -2.11
CA TYR A 22 3.08 3.58 -1.95
C TYR A 22 4.07 2.71 -2.73
N LYS A 23 5.15 3.31 -3.20
CA LYS A 23 6.28 2.56 -3.76
C LYS A 23 7.05 1.89 -2.63
N ALA A 24 7.39 0.62 -2.80
CA ALA A 24 8.30 -0.11 -1.93
C ALA A 24 9.42 -0.79 -2.71
N GLN A 25 10.56 -0.98 -2.07
CA GLN A 25 11.63 -1.84 -2.56
C GLN A 25 11.85 -2.98 -1.57
N VAL A 26 11.66 -4.22 -2.04
CA VAL A 26 11.87 -5.42 -1.23
C VAL A 26 13.36 -5.80 -1.20
N PRO A 27 13.82 -6.61 -0.24
CA PRO A 27 15.23 -6.99 -0.11
C PRO A 27 15.83 -7.67 -1.35
N SER A 28 15.00 -8.27 -2.21
CA SER A 28 15.42 -8.81 -3.51
C SER A 28 15.80 -7.74 -4.55
N GLY A 29 15.59 -6.46 -4.24
CA GLY A 29 15.81 -5.32 -5.14
C GLY A 29 14.61 -4.96 -6.01
N GLU A 30 13.59 -5.83 -6.05
CA GLU A 30 12.36 -5.61 -6.80
C GLU A 30 11.55 -4.43 -6.26
N THR A 31 10.94 -3.67 -7.17
CA THR A 31 10.04 -2.56 -6.84
C THR A 31 8.60 -3.05 -6.88
N VAL A 32 7.88 -2.86 -5.78
CA VAL A 32 6.47 -3.25 -5.65
C VAL A 32 5.62 -2.05 -5.23
N ALA A 33 4.30 -2.16 -5.43
CA ALA A 33 3.31 -1.21 -4.94
C ALA A 33 2.65 -1.75 -3.67
N VAL A 34 2.52 -0.92 -2.64
CA VAL A 34 1.89 -1.26 -1.36
C VAL A 34 0.65 -0.39 -1.19
N LYS A 35 -0.53 -1.00 -1.35
CA LYS A 35 -1.83 -0.36 -1.10
C LYS A 35 -2.13 -0.46 0.40
N VAL A 36 -2.41 0.68 1.02
CA VAL A 36 -2.75 0.78 2.45
C VAL A 36 -4.23 1.10 2.56
N LEU A 37 -4.97 0.27 3.31
CA LEU A 37 -6.38 0.51 3.55
C LEU A 37 -6.56 1.70 4.50
N ALA A 38 -7.44 2.63 4.12
CA ALA A 38 -7.84 3.69 5.02
C ALA A 38 -8.63 3.10 6.21
N GLU A 39 -8.33 3.53 7.44
CA GLU A 39 -8.92 3.02 8.70
C GLU A 39 -10.46 3.04 8.73
N ASN A 40 -11.08 3.82 7.84
CA ASN A 40 -12.53 4.06 7.83
C ASN A 40 -13.27 3.13 6.85
N SER A 41 -12.57 2.28 6.10
CA SER A 41 -13.17 1.50 5.02
C SER A 41 -13.49 0.08 5.46
N LYS A 42 -14.52 -0.08 6.31
CA LYS A 42 -15.10 -1.41 6.63
C LYS A 42 -15.59 -2.16 5.39
N GLN A 43 -15.92 -1.42 4.32
CA GLN A 43 -16.27 -2.00 3.03
C GLN A 43 -15.03 -2.34 2.19
N GLY A 44 -13.97 -1.55 2.30
CA GLY A 44 -12.72 -1.73 1.55
C GLY A 44 -11.93 -2.97 1.97
N GLU A 45 -12.06 -3.45 3.20
CA GLU A 45 -11.40 -4.69 3.66
C GLU A 45 -11.84 -5.91 2.84
N LYS A 46 -13.14 -6.03 2.56
CA LYS A 46 -13.71 -7.13 1.76
C LYS A 46 -13.30 -7.04 0.28
N GLU A 47 -13.21 -5.83 -0.24
CA GLU A 47 -12.81 -5.56 -1.63
C GLU A 47 -11.29 -5.66 -1.82
N PHE A 48 -10.50 -5.51 -0.75
CA PHE A 48 -9.04 -5.71 -0.74
C PHE A 48 -8.63 -7.18 -0.85
N GLU A 49 -9.40 -8.08 -0.23
CA GLU A 49 -9.17 -9.53 -0.36
C GLU A 49 -9.57 -10.10 -1.73
N THR A 50 -10.35 -9.33 -2.51
CA THR A 50 -10.91 -9.78 -3.80
C THR A 50 -10.08 -9.33 -5.02
N GLU A 51 -8.89 -8.73 -4.82
CA GLU A 51 -8.05 -8.15 -5.90
C GLU A 51 -6.73 -8.91 -6.12
#